data_AF-A0A1Q7BDZ9-F1
#
_entry.id   AF-A0A1Q7BDZ9-F1
#
_cell.length_a   1.000
_cell.length_b   1.000
_cell.length_c   1.000
_cell.angle_alpha   90.00
_cell.angle_beta   90.00
_cell.angle_gamma   90.00
#
_symmetry.space_group_name_H-M   'P 1'
#
loop_
_entity.id
_entity.type
_entity.pdbx_description
1 polymer ?
#
loop_
_entity_poly.entity_id
_entity_poly.type
_entity_poly.pdbx_seq_one_letter_code
_entity_poly.pdbx_strand_id
1 'polypeptide(L)'
;MAMPFPLFANTCFDPDTTKVMGEVFDEMIQSLDRVGRPRVVQEAVARQIIEAVQRGERDRDAIYQRVLAAMALNLRLGTDARRCA
;
A
#
# COMPACT_ATOMS: atom_id res chain seq x y z
N MET A 1 28.91 24.07 -19.47
CA MET A 1 28.67 23.47 -18.14
C MET A 1 27.26 22.91 -18.15
N ALA A 2 27.13 21.57 -18.18
CA ALA A 2 25.83 20.91 -18.11
C ALA A 2 25.38 20.88 -16.65
N MET A 3 24.29 21.59 -16.35
CA MET A 3 23.66 21.53 -15.04
C MET A 3 22.94 20.18 -14.96
N PRO A 4 23.23 19.30 -13.99
CA PRO A 4 22.46 18.09 -13.81
C PRO A 4 21.05 18.51 -13.37
N PHE A 5 20.11 18.48 -14.30
CA PHE A 5 18.69 18.56 -13.98
C PHE A 5 18.39 17.33 -13.09
N PRO A 6 17.81 17.49 -11.90
CA PRO A 6 17.27 16.35 -11.17
C PRO A 6 16.04 15.86 -11.93
N LEU A 7 16.25 15.04 -12.97
CA LEU A 7 15.21 14.48 -13.84
C LEU A 7 14.24 13.56 -13.09
N PHE A 8 14.52 13.26 -11.82
CA PHE A 8 13.67 12.44 -10.96
C PHE A 8 13.51 13.11 -9.59
N ALA A 9 12.97 14.33 -9.56
CA ALA A 9 12.36 14.89 -8.35
C ALA A 9 11.01 14.21 -8.00
N ASN A 10 10.74 13.05 -8.60
CA ASN A 10 9.46 12.37 -8.55
C ASN A 10 9.66 10.97 -7.99
N THR A 11 9.62 10.85 -6.66
CA THR A 11 9.06 9.69 -5.92
C THR A 11 9.34 8.32 -6.54
N CYS A 12 10.58 8.05 -6.94
CA CYS A 12 10.94 6.72 -7.43
C CYS A 12 11.19 5.87 -6.19
N PHE A 13 10.37 4.83 -6.00
CA PHE A 13 10.64 3.87 -4.93
C PHE A 13 11.95 3.16 -5.25
N ASP A 14 12.82 3.05 -4.24
CA ASP A 14 14.03 2.25 -4.34
C ASP A 14 13.65 0.80 -4.69
N PRO A 15 14.47 0.08 -5.46
CA PRO A 15 14.21 -1.33 -5.80
C PRO A 15 14.03 -2.21 -4.56
N ASP A 16 14.70 -1.86 -3.46
CA ASP A 16 14.52 -2.51 -2.16
C ASP A 16 13.13 -2.24 -1.57
N THR A 17 12.68 -0.98 -1.63
CA THR A 17 11.36 -0.56 -1.19
C THR A 17 10.24 -1.20 -2.03
N THR A 18 10.41 -1.31 -3.35
CA THR A 18 9.46 -1.99 -4.23
C THR A 18 9.36 -3.50 -3.93
N LYS A 19 10.46 -4.16 -3.54
CA LYS A 19 10.43 -5.55 -3.08
C LYS A 19 9.61 -5.69 -1.81
N VAL A 20 9.88 -4.84 -0.80
CA VAL A 20 9.14 -4.84 0.47
C VAL A 20 7.64 -4.61 0.24
N MET A 21 7.27 -3.67 -0.65
CA MET A 21 5.87 -3.46 -1.03
C MET A 21 5.22 -4.74 -1.59
N GLY A 22 5.93 -5.43 -2.49
CA GLY A 22 5.44 -6.66 -3.12
C GLY A 22 5.28 -7.80 -2.11
N GLU A 23 6.24 -7.98 -1.21
CA GLU A 23 6.17 -9.00 -0.15
C GLU A 23 5.00 -8.75 0.82
N VAL A 24 4.82 -7.51 1.27
CA VAL A 24 3.71 -7.14 2.16
C VAL A 24 2.37 -7.32 1.46
N PHE A 25 2.29 -6.93 0.19
CA PHE A 25 1.09 -7.12 -0.61
C PHE A 25 0.73 -8.60 -0.72
N ASP A 26 1.66 -9.43 -1.17
CA ASP A 26 1.42 -10.85 -1.40
C ASP A 26 0.99 -11.58 -0.12
N GLU A 27 1.65 -11.29 1.01
CA GLU A 27 1.31 -11.87 2.31
C GLU A 27 -0.10 -11.45 2.79
N MET A 28 -0.46 -10.19 2.57
CA MET A 28 -1.81 -9.70 2.89
C MET A 28 -2.88 -10.33 2.01
N ILE A 29 -2.63 -10.47 0.71
CA ILE A 29 -3.58 -11.12 -0.20
C ILE A 29 -3.76 -12.58 0.18
N GLN A 30 -2.69 -13.32 0.47
CA GLN A 30 -2.80 -14.71 0.96
C GLN A 30 -3.63 -14.81 2.24
N SER A 31 -3.52 -13.83 3.14
CA SER A 31 -4.31 -13.78 4.38
C SER A 31 -5.79 -13.42 4.15
N LEU A 32 -6.08 -12.58 3.14
CA LEU A 32 -7.42 -12.06 2.81
C LEU A 32 -8.19 -12.91 1.78
N ASP A 33 -7.52 -13.70 0.95
CA ASP A 33 -8.11 -14.54 -0.11
C ASP A 33 -9.15 -15.53 0.46
N ARG A 34 -9.00 -15.91 1.74
CA ARG A 34 -9.96 -16.71 2.50
C ARG A 34 -11.37 -16.08 2.59
N VAL A 35 -11.53 -14.79 2.29
CA VAL A 35 -12.77 -14.01 2.51
C VAL A 35 -13.57 -13.76 1.22
N GLY A 36 -13.12 -14.25 0.05
CA GLY A 36 -13.98 -14.37 -1.13
C GLY A 36 -14.31 -13.07 -1.91
N ARG A 37 -13.60 -11.96 -1.68
CA ARG A 37 -13.69 -10.72 -2.50
C ARG A 37 -12.31 -10.22 -2.95
N PRO A 38 -11.63 -10.94 -3.87
CA PRO A 38 -10.22 -10.72 -4.13
C PRO A 38 -9.90 -9.35 -4.76
N ARG A 39 -10.65 -8.89 -5.77
CA ARG A 39 -10.20 -7.75 -6.60
C ARG A 39 -10.29 -6.38 -5.91
N VAL A 40 -11.43 -6.08 -5.29
CA VAL A 40 -11.64 -4.78 -4.59
C VAL A 40 -10.75 -4.67 -3.36
N VAL A 41 -10.54 -5.79 -2.66
CA VAL A 41 -9.66 -5.86 -1.48
C VAL A 41 -8.20 -5.71 -1.91
N GLN A 42 -7.77 -6.38 -2.99
CA GLN A 42 -6.44 -6.22 -3.57
C GLN A 42 -6.12 -4.77 -3.94
N GLU A 43 -7.04 -4.09 -4.65
CA GLU A 43 -6.83 -2.68 -5.01
C GLU A 43 -6.74 -1.78 -3.78
N ALA A 44 -7.54 -2.06 -2.74
CA ALA A 44 -7.48 -1.32 -1.48
C ALA A 44 -6.14 -1.55 -0.74
N VAL A 45 -5.64 -2.79 -0.67
CA VAL A 45 -4.31 -3.11 -0.09
C VAL A 45 -3.22 -2.35 -0.83
N ALA A 46 -3.16 -2.48 -2.15
CA ALA A 46 -2.12 -1.88 -2.97
C ALA A 46 -2.05 -0.36 -2.77
N ARG A 47 -3.21 0.30 -2.76
CA ARG A 47 -3.29 1.74 -2.53
C ARG A 47 -2.77 2.13 -1.15
N GLN A 48 -3.15 1.41 -0.09
CA GLN A 48 -2.68 1.69 1.27
C GLN A 48 -1.18 1.48 1.42
N ILE A 49 -0.61 0.45 0.79
CA ILE A 49 0.84 0.22 0.77
C ILE A 49 1.56 1.39 0.10
N ILE A 50 1.10 1.81 -1.08
CA ILE A 50 1.67 2.95 -1.80
C ILE A 50 1.59 4.23 -0.95
N GLU A 51 0.45 4.50 -0.32
CA GLU A 51 0.25 5.65 0.56
C GLU A 51 1.09 5.61 1.84
N ALA A 52 1.41 4.42 2.36
CA ALA A 52 2.30 4.25 3.51
C ALA A 52 3.73 4.58 3.12
N VAL A 53 4.22 4.03 2.01
CA VAL A 53 5.59 4.28 1.57
C VAL A 53 5.79 5.71 1.07
N GLN A 54 4.79 6.32 0.44
CA GLN A 54 4.85 7.75 0.07
C GLN A 54 5.02 8.66 1.29
N ARG A 55 4.54 8.25 2.48
CA ARG A 55 4.75 8.99 3.73
C ARG A 55 6.16 8.82 4.32
N GLY A 56 7.00 7.98 3.72
CA GLY A 56 8.36 7.69 4.17
C GLY A 56 8.48 6.43 5.02
N GLU A 57 7.40 5.67 5.20
CA GLU A 57 7.44 4.38 5.89
C GLU A 57 8.14 3.36 4.99
N ARG A 58 9.35 2.95 5.35
CA ARG A 58 10.12 1.89 4.66
C ARG A 58 10.16 0.58 5.43
N ASP A 59 9.73 0.59 6.68
CA ASP A 59 9.71 -0.59 7.52
C ASP A 59 8.57 -1.53 7.11
N ARG A 60 8.93 -2.78 6.82
CA ARG A 60 7.98 -3.82 6.40
C ARG A 60 6.84 -3.96 7.41
N ASP A 61 7.18 -4.04 8.70
CA ASP A 61 6.21 -4.26 9.76
C ASP A 61 5.31 -3.03 9.96
N ALA A 62 5.87 -1.82 9.86
CA ALA A 62 5.12 -0.57 9.95
C ALA A 62 4.10 -0.44 8.81
N ILE A 63 4.51 -0.73 7.57
CA ILE A 63 3.60 -0.77 6.41
C ILE A 63 2.52 -1.83 6.64
N TYR A 64 2.90 -3.02 7.10
CA TYR A 64 1.96 -4.12 7.35
C TYR A 64 0.91 -3.74 8.40
N GLN A 65 1.33 -3.30 9.59
CA GLN A 65 0.43 -2.90 10.67
C GLN A 65 -0.50 -1.76 10.24
N ARG A 66 0.03 -0.79 9.48
CA ARG A 66 -0.76 0.35 9.02
C ARG A 66 -1.82 -0.04 8.00
N VAL A 67 -1.45 -0.88 7.03
CA VAL A 67 -2.40 -1.38 6.03
C VAL A 67 -3.42 -2.30 6.70
N LEU A 68 -3.00 -3.15 7.64
CA LEU A 68 -3.90 -4.04 8.39
C LEU A 68 -4.88 -3.23 9.24
N ALA A 69 -4.44 -2.17 9.92
CA ALA A 69 -5.30 -1.26 10.66
C ALA A 69 -6.30 -0.54 9.74
N ALA A 70 -5.85 -0.04 8.58
CA ALA A 70 -6.71 0.60 7.59
C ALA A 70 -7.76 -0.37 7.02
N MET A 71 -7.37 -1.63 6.77
CA MET A 71 -8.27 -2.67 6.31
C MET A 71 -9.25 -3.13 7.39
N ALA A 72 -8.79 -3.30 8.63
CA ALA A 72 -9.64 -3.65 9.75
C ALA A 72 -10.70 -2.56 10.03
N LEU A 73 -10.34 -1.28 9.84
CA LEU A 73 -11.30 -0.17 9.86
C LEU A 73 -12.31 -0.28 8.72
N ASN A 74 -11.86 -0.53 7.48
CA ASN A 74 -12.77 -0.72 6.34
C ASN A 74 -13.68 -1.95 6.50
N LEU A 75 -13.21 -3.03 7.15
CA LEU A 75 -13.99 -4.24 7.40
C LEU A 75 -14.98 -4.04 8.57
N ARG A 76 -14.60 -3.31 9.63
CA ARG A 76 -15.48 -2.95 10.77
C ARG A 76 -16.52 -1.91 10.41
N LEU A 77 -16.23 -1.06 9.43
CA LEU A 77 -17.21 -0.12 8.85
C LEU A 77 -18.12 -0.80 7.82
N GLY A 78 -17.83 -2.05 7.46
CA GLY A 78 -18.65 -2.85 6.56
C GLY A 78 -18.57 -2.36 5.12
N THR A 79 -19.16 -3.15 4.23
CA THR A 79 -19.58 -2.74 2.89
C THR A 79 -20.38 -1.43 2.89
N ASP A 80 -19.73 -0.29 2.98
CA ASP A 80 -20.35 0.99 2.67
C ASP A 80 -19.34 2.01 2.14
N ALA A 81 -19.77 2.65 1.06
CA ALA A 81 -19.31 3.93 0.57
C ALA A 81 -17.81 4.08 0.26
N ARG A 82 -17.44 3.79 -1.00
CA ARG A 82 -17.14 4.88 -1.93
C ARG A 82 -17.72 6.23 -1.48
N ARG A 83 -16.82 7.20 -1.29
CA ARG A 83 -16.97 8.60 -1.70
C ARG A 83 -18.00 9.43 -0.90
N CYS A 84 -17.49 10.33 -0.08
CA CYS A 84 -17.90 11.74 0.16
C CYS A 84 -16.85 12.28 1.15
N ALA A 85 -16.15 13.39 0.95
CA ALA A 85 -16.30 14.56 0.08
C ALA A 85 -14.91 15.08 -0.34
#